data_AF-A0A023DJB7-F1
#
_entry.id   AF-A0A023DJB7-F1
#
_cell.length_a   1.000
_cell.length_b   1.000
_cell.length_c   1.000
_cell.angle_alpha   90.00
_cell.angle_beta   90.00
_cell.angle_gamma   90.00
#
_symmetry.space_group_name_H-M   'P 1'
#
loop_
_entity.id
_entity.type
_entity.pdbx_description
1 polymer ?
#
loop_
_entity_poly.entity_id
_entity_poly.type
_entity_poly.pdbx_seq_one_letter_code
_entity_poly.pdbx_strand_id
1 'polypeptide(L)' 'MKKRMALFLWGIAMLTAFCLNLFGLMHLIPMLITMPLLFLTIFGFISTWNSRNQFRGFYQKRMWH' A
#
# COMPACT_ATOMS: atom_id res chain seq x y z
N MET A 1 7.68 -14.94 -7.49
CA MET A 1 8.40 -13.72 -7.94
C MET A 1 7.55 -12.45 -7.87
N LYS A 2 6.28 -12.45 -8.31
CA LYS A 2 5.36 -11.28 -8.30
C LYS A 2 5.24 -10.54 -6.95
N LYS A 3 5.25 -11.26 -5.83
CA LYS A 3 5.13 -10.67 -4.48
C LYS A 3 6.32 -9.80 -4.07
N ARG A 4 7.54 -10.08 -4.56
CA ARG A 4 8.73 -9.26 -4.26
C ARG A 4 8.70 -7.94 -5.02
N MET A 5 8.24 -7.96 -6.28
CA MET A 5 8.05 -6.74 -7.07
C MET A 5 6.98 -5.83 -6.46
N ALA A 6 5.88 -6.41 -5.95
CA ALA A 6 4.85 -5.64 -5.25
C ALA A 6 5.40 -4.92 -4.00
N LEU A 7 6.24 -5.59 -3.21
CA LEU A 7 6.88 -4.98 -2.04
C LEU A 7 7.82 -3.82 -2.43
N PHE A 8 8.60 -3.99 -3.50
CA PHE A 8 9.44 -2.91 -4.01
C PHE A 8 8.62 -1.71 -4.50
N LEU A 9 7.52 -1.96 -5.21
CA LEU A 9 6.64 -0.91 -5.74
C LEU A 9 5.99 -0.11 -4.61
N TRP A 10 5.55 -0.80 -3.56
CA TRP A 10 5.03 -0.16 -2.35
C TRP A 10 6.08 0.59 -1.55
N GLY A 11 7.31 0.09 -1.47
CA GLY A 11 8.42 0.81 -0.84
C GLY A 11 8.76 2.11 -1.56
N ILE A 12 8.79 2.11 -2.89
CA ILE A 12 8.98 3.31 -3.70
C ILE A 12 7.83 4.30 -3.48
N ALA A 13 6.58 3.82 -3.52
CA ALA A 13 5.41 4.67 -3.28
C ALA A 13 5.46 5.33 -1.88
N MET A 14 5.87 4.59 -0.85
CA MET A 14 6.03 5.10 0.52
C MET A 14 7.10 6.19 0.59
N LEU A 15 8.23 6.00 -0.08
CA LEU A 15 9.30 6.99 -0.16
C LEU A 15 8.83 8.27 -0.89
N THR A 16 8.13 8.13 -2.01
CA THR A 16 7.59 9.27 -2.77
C THR A 16 6.56 10.05 -1.95
N ALA A 17 5.64 9.36 -1.27
CA ALA A 17 4.64 10.00 -0.42
C ALA A 17 5.26 10.71 0.80
N PHE A 18 6.33 10.14 1.37
CA PHE A 18 7.10 10.78 2.45
C PHE A 18 7.77 12.08 1.97
N CYS A 19 8.44 12.05 0.81
CA CYS A 19 9.02 13.25 0.22
C CYS A 19 7.96 14.33 -0.09
N LEU A 20 6.83 13.94 -0.69
CA LEU A 20 5.71 14.85 -0.94
C LEU A 20 5.12 15.45 0.35
N ASN A 21 5.12 14.69 1.45
CA ASN A 21 4.68 15.20 2.74
C ASN A 21 5.65 16.25 3.31
N LEU A 22 6.96 16.04 3.17
CA LEU A 22 7.97 17.03 3.53
C LEU A 22 7.81 18.33 2.72
N PHE A 23 7.50 18.23 1.43
CA PHE A 23 7.17 19.41 0.61
C PHE A 23 5.90 20.13 1.07
N GLY A 24 4.89 19.39 1.52
CA GLY A 24 3.70 19.99 2.16
C GLY A 24 4.02 20.68 3.49
N LEU A 25 5.01 20.18 4.23
CA LEU A 25 5.50 20.81 5.46
C LEU A 25 6.15 22.17 5.19
N MET A 26 6.81 22.31 4.03
CA MET A 26 7.41 23.55 3.55
C MET A 26 6.39 24.53 2.95
N HIS A 27 5.08 24.30 3.13
CA HIS A 27 3.98 25.11 2.60
C HIS A 27 3.91 25.24 1.06
N LEU A 28 4.72 24.49 0.30
CA LEU A 28 4.66 24.48 -1.18
C LEU A 28 3.34 23.87 -1.69
N ILE A 29 2.73 22.99 -0.89
CA ILE A 29 1.49 22.27 -1.20
C ILE A 29 0.63 22.29 0.07
N PRO A 30 -0.69 22.53 -0.01
CA PRO A 30 -1.55 22.51 1.17
C PRO A 30 -1.45 21.16 1.90
N MET A 31 -1.12 21.21 3.20
CA MET A 31 -1.05 20.04 4.10
C MET A 31 -2.29 19.14 4.02
N LEU A 32 -3.44 19.73 3.69
CA LEU A 32 -4.71 19.04 3.51
C LEU A 32 -4.65 17.95 2.42
N ILE A 33 -3.78 18.10 1.40
CA ILE A 33 -3.62 17.11 0.33
C ILE A 33 -2.55 16.07 0.69
N THR A 34 -1.50 16.49 1.39
CA THR A 34 -0.38 15.59 1.72
C THR A 34 -0.73 14.57 2.81
N MET A 35 -1.64 14.93 3.73
CA MET A 35 -2.15 14.01 4.77
C MET A 35 -2.96 12.82 4.22
N PRO A 36 -4.01 13.00 3.39
CA PRO A 36 -4.74 11.89 2.79
C PRO A 36 -3.87 11.08 1.82
N LEU A 37 -2.90 11.72 1.14
CA LEU A 37 -1.95 11.01 0.28
C LEU A 37 -1.04 10.06 1.09
N LEU A 38 -0.50 10.51 2.23
CA LEU A 38 0.24 9.64 3.14
C LEU A 38 -0.64 8.49 3.65
N PHE A 39 -1.87 8.80 4.05
CA PHE A 39 -2.82 7.80 4.54
C PHE A 39 -3.08 6.71 3.49
N LEU A 40 -3.37 7.08 2.24
CA LEU A 40 -3.59 6.12 1.14
C LEU A 40 -2.36 5.26 0.89
N THR A 41 -1.17 5.84 0.99
CA THR A 41 0.09 5.14 0.73
C THR A 41 0.38 4.10 1.82
N ILE A 42 0.21 4.47 3.09
CA ILE A 42 0.35 3.55 4.23
C ILE A 42 -0.75 2.49 4.20
N PHE A 43 -2.01 2.89 3.95
CA PHE A 43 -3.14 1.97 3.88
C PHE A 43 -2.95 0.93 2.79
N GLY A 44 -2.51 1.35 1.61
CA GLY A 44 -2.24 0.44 0.51
C GLY A 44 -1.01 -0.45 0.75
N PHE A 45 0.03 0.06 1.41
CA PHE A 45 1.18 -0.74 1.85
C PHE A 45 0.72 -1.85 2.80
N ILE A 46 -0.06 -1.50 3.82
CA ILE A 46 -0.62 -2.44 4.79
C ILE A 46 -1.58 -3.41 4.11
N SER A 47 -2.47 -2.95 3.22
CA SER A 47 -3.41 -3.80 2.50
C SER A 47 -2.70 -4.85 1.66
N THR A 48 -1.60 -4.46 1.00
CA THR A 48 -0.82 -5.37 0.15
C THR A 48 0.05 -6.32 0.99
N TRP A 49 0.55 -5.84 2.13
CA TRP A 49 1.19 -6.68 3.13
C TRP A 49 0.21 -7.69 3.73
N ASN A 50 -1.00 -7.25 4.06
CA ASN A 50 -2.07 -8.04 4.64
C ASN A 50 -2.61 -9.07 3.64
N SER A 51 -2.70 -8.74 2.34
CA SER A 51 -3.02 -9.69 1.28
C SER A 51 -2.05 -10.87 1.21
N ARG A 52 -0.82 -10.69 1.71
CA ARG A 52 0.16 -11.78 1.84
C ARG A 52 -0.22 -12.80 2.93
N ASN A 53 -0.93 -12.36 3.97
CA ASN A 53 -1.37 -13.14 5.11
C ASN A 53 -2.87 -13.43 5.12
N GLN A 54 -3.62 -12.97 4.09
CA GLN A 54 -5.01 -13.35 3.92
C GLN A 54 -5.08 -14.86 3.69
N PHE A 55 -5.78 -15.51 4.61
CA PHE A 55 -6.16 -16.91 4.51
C PHE A 55 -6.89 -17.09 3.19
N ARG A 56 -6.20 -17.67 2.20
CA ARG A 56 -6.81 -18.10 0.94
C ARG A 56 -7.72 -19.24 1.35
N GLY A 57 -8.99 -18.93 1.64
CA GLY A 57 -9.98 -19.90 2.09
C GLY A 57 -9.86 -21.19 1.31
N PHE A 58 -10.02 -22.32 2.01
CA PHE A 58 -9.88 -23.66 1.45
C PHE A 58 -10.49 -23.70 0.05
N TYR A 59 -9.68 -24.07 -0.97
CA TYR A 59 -10.20 -24.45 -2.27
C TYR A 59 -11.08 -25.67 -2.01
N GLN A 60 -12.36 -25.44 -1.72
CA GLN A 60 -13.35 -26.49 -1.68
C GLN A 60 -13.51 -26.93 -3.12
N LYS A 61 -12.65 -27.88 -3.51
CA LYS A 61 -12.81 -28.70 -4.69
C LYS A 61 -14.11 -29.45 -4.43
N ARG A 62 -15.20 -28.83 -4.85
CA ARG A 62 -16.53 -29.38 -4.82
C ARG A 62 -16.53 -30.55 -5.81
N MET A 63 -16.08 -31.70 -5.34
CA MET A 63 -16.31 -32.98 -5.99
C MET A 63 -17.77 -33.31 -5.67
N TRP A 64 -18.69 -32.89 -6.56
CA TRP A 64 -19.99 -33.54 -6.62
C TRP A 64 -19.76 -34.91 -7.25
N HIS A 65 -20.17 -35.92 -6.50
CA HIS A 65 -20.20 -37.32 -6.88
C HIS A 65 -21.45 -37.61 -7.73
#